data_AF-A0A2V9HKC1-F1
#
_entry.id   AF-A0A2V9HKC1-F1
#
_cell.length_a   1.000
_cell.length_b   1.000
_cell.length_c   1.000
_cell.angle_alpha   90.00
_cell.angle_beta   90.00
_cell.angle_gamma   90.00
#
_symmetry.space_group_name_H-M   'P 1'
#
loop_
_entity.id
_entity.type
_entity.pdbx_description
1 polymer ?
#
loop_
_entity_poly.entity_id
_entity_poly.type
_entity_poly.pdbx_seq_one_letter_code
_entity_poly.pdbx_strand_id
1 'polypeptide(L)'
;MSSPDITPLNLKISKQSLKRNSLPHALVARATGTIYFALLPRSACDDAVVRLAQAATRIFESSSVSGGRATLLFAPRAVKQRVHVWGRPDFALMHRLKSAFDPHNIFAPARLLPEK
;
A
#
# COMPACT_ATOMS: atom_id res chain seq x y z
N MET A 1 31.71 -7.15 -1.77
CA MET A 1 30.37 -6.93 -2.37
C MET A 1 29.79 -5.66 -1.79
N SER A 2 29.71 -4.60 -2.59
CA SER A 2 29.12 -3.32 -2.17
C SER A 2 27.60 -3.50 -1.98
N SER A 3 27.08 -3.06 -0.84
CA SER A 3 25.63 -3.04 -0.59
C SER A 3 24.98 -2.13 -1.64
N PRO A 4 23.93 -2.56 -2.36
CA PRO A 4 23.30 -1.71 -3.36
C PRO A 4 22.78 -0.44 -2.67
N ASP A 5 23.26 0.72 -3.11
CA ASP A 5 22.80 2.01 -2.61
C ASP A 5 21.36 2.25 -3.12
N ILE A 6 20.40 1.80 -2.30
CA ILE A 6 18.94 1.89 -2.51
C ILE A 6 18.37 3.26 -2.11
N THR A 7 19.22 4.16 -1.63
CA THR A 7 18.87 5.48 -1.11
C THR A 7 18.38 6.48 -2.17
N PRO A 8 18.94 6.56 -3.39
CA PRO A 8 18.52 7.57 -4.37
C PRO A 8 17.23 7.22 -5.13
N LEU A 9 16.87 5.93 -5.25
CA LEU A 9 15.71 5.51 -6.06
C LEU A 9 14.38 5.80 -5.35
N ASN A 10 14.35 5.59 -4.03
CA ASN A 10 13.15 5.79 -3.21
C ASN A 10 12.75 7.27 -3.04
N LEU A 11 13.71 8.20 -3.13
CA LEU A 11 13.43 9.63 -3.01
C LEU A 11 12.84 10.24 -4.29
N LYS A 12 13.09 9.64 -5.46
CA LYS A 12 12.48 10.08 -6.73
C LYS A 12 11.00 9.72 -6.81
N ILE A 13 10.63 8.52 -6.37
CA ILE A 13 9.25 8.01 -6.36
C ILE A 13 8.35 8.90 -5.50
N SER A 14 8.83 9.30 -4.33
CA SER A 14 8.13 10.28 -3.49
C SER A 14 8.04 11.62 -4.22
N LYS A 15 9.15 12.25 -4.60
CA LYS A 15 9.15 13.62 -5.15
C LYS A 15 8.38 13.80 -6.47
N GLN A 16 8.30 12.80 -7.36
CA GLN A 16 7.57 12.94 -8.63
C GLN A 16 6.05 12.75 -8.49
N SER A 17 5.59 11.87 -7.60
CA SER A 17 4.15 11.74 -7.31
C SER A 17 3.60 12.97 -6.56
N LEU A 18 4.49 13.75 -5.92
CA LEU A 18 4.20 14.93 -5.09
C LEU A 18 3.70 16.16 -5.86
N LYS A 19 4.16 16.40 -7.11
CA LYS A 19 3.93 17.69 -7.80
C LYS A 19 2.54 17.91 -8.40
N ARG A 20 1.74 16.85 -8.61
CA ARG A 20 0.43 16.97 -9.28
C ARG A 20 -0.78 16.96 -8.35
N ASN A 21 -0.62 16.55 -7.09
CA ASN A 21 -1.75 16.30 -6.19
C ASN A 21 -1.60 16.85 -4.76
N SER A 22 -0.57 17.64 -4.42
CA SER A 22 -0.35 18.34 -3.12
C SER A 22 -1.07 17.75 -1.89
N LEU A 23 -0.90 16.45 -1.65
CA LEU A 23 -1.35 15.83 -0.40
C LEU A 23 -0.23 16.02 0.63
N PRO A 24 -0.53 16.56 1.83
CA PRO A 24 0.42 16.54 2.92
C PRO A 24 0.84 15.08 3.17
N HIS A 25 2.10 14.88 3.50
CA HIS A 25 2.65 13.53 3.67
C HIS A 25 3.80 13.55 4.66
N ALA A 26 4.12 12.37 5.17
CA ALA A 26 5.27 12.12 6.01
C ALA A 26 5.99 10.86 5.52
N LEU A 27 7.30 10.81 5.72
CA LEU A 27 8.13 9.66 5.36
C LEU A 27 9.13 9.37 6.47
N VAL A 28 9.32 8.08 6.77
CA VAL A 28 10.40 7.58 7.62
C VAL A 28 11.15 6.51 6.83
N ALA A 29 12.41 6.78 6.50
CA ALA A 29 13.31 5.80 5.91
C ALA A 29 14.12 5.09 7.01
N ARG A 30 14.30 3.78 6.84
CA ARG A 30 15.11 2.94 7.73
C ARG A 30 16.34 2.44 6.97
N ALA A 31 17.47 2.30 7.66
CA ALA A 31 18.73 1.83 7.07
C ALA A 31 18.64 0.43 6.44
N THR A 32 17.60 -0.34 6.77
CA THR A 32 17.28 -1.66 6.18
C THR A 32 16.60 -1.57 4.80
N GLY A 33 16.46 -0.37 4.23
CA GLY A 33 15.79 -0.16 2.94
C GLY A 33 14.26 -0.08 3.03
N THR A 34 13.70 -0.11 4.23
CA THR A 34 12.25 0.03 4.45
C THR A 34 11.85 1.50 4.54
N ILE A 35 10.74 1.85 3.90
CA ILE A 35 10.17 3.19 3.95
C ILE A 35 8.73 3.11 4.41
N TYR A 36 8.44 3.82 5.50
CA TYR A 36 7.08 4.15 5.89
C TYR A 36 6.68 5.45 5.25
N PHE A 37 5.61 5.44 4.47
CA PHE A 37 5.08 6.62 3.80
C PHE A 37 3.61 6.80 4.18
N ALA A 38 3.28 8.00 4.66
CA ALA A 38 1.93 8.34 5.08
C ALA A 38 1.40 9.51 4.25
N LEU A 39 0.21 9.35 3.68
CA LEU A 39 -0.56 10.43 3.08
C LEU A 39 -1.54 10.97 4.11
N LEU A 40 -1.53 12.27 4.33
CA LEU A 40 -2.23 12.96 5.42
C LEU A 40 -3.17 14.03 4.84
N PRO A 41 -4.32 13.62 4.26
CA PRO A 41 -5.28 14.55 3.69
C PRO A 41 -5.86 15.43 4.82
N ARG A 42 -6.12 16.71 4.53
CA ARG A 42 -6.71 17.64 5.51
C ARG A 42 -8.20 17.40 5.75
N SER A 43 -8.87 16.68 4.86
CA SER A 43 -10.30 16.35 4.93
C SER A 43 -10.53 14.89 4.52
N ALA A 44 -11.66 14.33 4.98
CA ALA A 44 -12.10 12.97 4.65
C ALA A 44 -13.25 12.96 3.62
N CYS A 45 -13.34 13.97 2.74
CA CYS A 45 -14.36 14.01 1.69
C CYS A 45 -14.09 13.00 0.56
N ASP A 46 -15.08 12.74 -0.28
CA ASP A 46 -14.99 11.76 -1.36
C ASP A 46 -13.84 12.05 -2.35
N ASP A 47 -13.60 13.33 -2.66
CA ASP A 47 -12.44 13.75 -3.47
C ASP A 47 -11.11 13.32 -2.84
N ALA A 48 -10.97 13.51 -1.53
CA ALA A 48 -9.79 13.08 -0.80
C ALA A 48 -9.61 11.56 -0.87
N VAL A 49 -10.68 10.77 -0.77
CA VAL A 49 -10.62 9.31 -0.91
C VAL A 49 -10.15 8.91 -2.32
N VAL A 50 -10.66 9.55 -3.37
CA VAL A 50 -10.24 9.29 -4.77
C VAL A 50 -8.75 9.61 -4.94
N ARG A 51 -8.31 10.78 -4.47
CA ARG A 51 -6.92 11.22 -4.59
C ARG A 51 -5.95 10.33 -3.80
N LEU A 52 -6.35 9.89 -2.61
CA LEU A 52 -5.60 8.91 -1.81
C LEU A 52 -5.46 7.59 -2.55
N ALA A 53 -6.56 7.09 -3.13
CA ALA A 53 -6.54 5.84 -3.87
C ALA A 53 -5.59 5.92 -5.08
N GLN A 54 -5.70 6.98 -5.88
CA GLN A 54 -4.81 7.22 -7.02
C GLN A 54 -3.34 7.35 -6.59
N ALA A 55 -3.06 8.06 -5.50
CA ALA A 55 -1.70 8.22 -5.00
C ALA A 55 -1.12 6.89 -4.51
N ALA A 56 -1.90 6.10 -3.77
CA ALA A 56 -1.48 4.77 -3.29
C ALA A 56 -1.19 3.82 -4.46
N THR A 57 -2.06 3.76 -5.47
CA THR A 57 -1.84 2.94 -6.67
C THR A 57 -0.53 3.30 -7.38
N ARG A 58 -0.26 4.60 -7.59
CA ARG A 58 0.99 5.05 -8.22
C ARG A 58 2.23 4.69 -7.40
N ILE A 59 2.16 4.79 -6.08
CA ILE A 59 3.25 4.37 -5.19
C ILE A 59 3.51 2.86 -5.34
N PHE A 60 2.46 2.07 -5.46
CA PHE A 60 2.57 0.61 -5.59
C PHE A 60 3.16 0.22 -6.93
N GLU A 61 2.68 0.83 -8.03
CA GLU A 61 3.24 0.65 -9.36
C GLU A 61 4.72 1.03 -9.42
N SER A 62 5.07 2.20 -8.88
CA SER A 62 6.44 2.71 -8.89
C SER A 62 7.38 1.85 -8.04
N SER A 63 6.92 1.37 -6.89
CA SER A 63 7.63 0.37 -6.09
C SER A 63 7.85 -0.91 -6.89
N SER A 64 6.82 -1.42 -7.59
CA SER A 64 6.92 -2.67 -8.35
C SER A 64 7.87 -2.55 -9.54
N VAL A 65 7.85 -1.45 -10.29
CA VAL A 65 8.79 -1.17 -11.39
C VAL A 65 10.23 -1.14 -10.91
N SER A 66 10.44 -0.70 -9.66
CA SER A 66 11.77 -0.64 -9.02
C SER A 66 12.19 -1.95 -8.37
N GLY A 67 11.43 -3.04 -8.53
CA GLY A 67 11.68 -4.33 -7.86
C GLY A 67 11.37 -4.34 -6.36
N GLY A 68 10.81 -3.25 -5.83
CA GLY A 68 10.43 -3.10 -4.43
C GLY A 68 9.03 -3.65 -4.13
N ARG A 69 8.72 -3.81 -2.84
CA ARG A 69 7.41 -4.26 -2.36
C ARG A 69 6.74 -3.17 -1.52
N ALA A 70 5.52 -2.81 -1.90
CA ALA A 70 4.66 -1.91 -1.14
C ALA A 70 3.48 -2.67 -0.55
N THR A 71 2.97 -2.23 0.61
CA THR A 71 1.77 -2.76 1.24
C THR A 71 1.06 -1.64 1.98
N LEU A 72 -0.27 -1.68 2.03
CA LEU A 72 -1.05 -0.64 2.69
C LEU A 72 -1.28 -1.01 4.15
N LEU A 73 -0.60 -0.32 5.07
CA LEU A 73 -0.69 -0.61 6.50
C LEU A 73 -2.00 -0.10 7.10
N PHE A 74 -2.32 1.17 6.85
CA PHE A 74 -3.49 1.84 7.39
C PHE A 74 -4.13 2.75 6.34
N ALA A 75 -5.45 2.70 6.26
CA ALA A 75 -6.26 3.61 5.46
C ALA A 75 -7.75 3.47 5.85
N PRO A 76 -8.58 4.51 5.62
CA PRO A 76 -10.03 4.41 5.70
C PRO A 76 -10.58 3.29 4.80
N ARG A 77 -11.69 2.66 5.21
CA ARG A 77 -12.32 1.56 4.46
C ARG A 77 -12.61 1.94 2.99
N ALA A 78 -13.12 3.15 2.75
CA ALA A 78 -13.41 3.65 1.41
C ALA A 78 -12.18 3.70 0.49
N VAL A 79 -10.98 3.93 1.04
CA VAL A 79 -9.72 3.87 0.28
C VAL A 79 -9.32 2.42 0.02
N LYS A 80 -9.41 1.56 1.05
CA LYS A 80 -9.07 0.12 0.93
C LYS A 80 -9.91 -0.62 -0.10
N GLN A 81 -11.16 -0.21 -0.30
CA GLN A 81 -12.04 -0.77 -1.32
C GLN A 81 -11.67 -0.37 -2.75
N ARG A 82 -10.83 0.67 -2.93
CA ARG A 82 -10.46 1.24 -4.24
C ARG A 82 -9.00 0.96 -4.63
N VAL A 83 -8.22 0.37 -3.72
CA VAL A 83 -6.79 0.11 -3.92
C VAL A 83 -6.49 -1.33 -3.55
N HIS A 84 -5.64 -1.98 -4.32
CA HIS A 84 -5.10 -3.27 -3.93
C HIS A 84 -4.26 -3.10 -2.65
N VAL A 85 -4.76 -3.58 -1.51
CA VAL A 85 -4.12 -3.32 -0.20
C VAL A 85 -2.86 -4.15 0.03
N TRP A 86 -2.73 -5.25 -0.70
CA TRP A 86 -1.62 -6.18 -0.63
C TRP A 86 -0.53 -5.79 -1.63
N GLY A 87 0.71 -6.21 -1.40
CA GLY A 87 1.75 -6.10 -2.43
C GLY A 87 1.55 -7.19 -3.49
N ARG A 88 2.30 -8.29 -3.35
CA ARG A 88 2.12 -9.52 -4.12
C ARG A 88 1.57 -10.63 -3.21
N PRO A 89 0.25 -10.72 -3.03
CA PRO A 89 -0.37 -11.75 -2.21
C PRO A 89 -0.37 -13.09 -2.96
N ASP A 90 -0.32 -14.18 -2.20
CA ASP A 90 -0.69 -15.51 -2.67
C ASP A 90 -2.09 -15.82 -2.13
N PHE A 91 -3.11 -15.39 -2.88
CA PHE A 91 -4.51 -15.55 -2.45
C PHE A 91 -4.89 -17.02 -2.30
N ALA A 92 -4.34 -17.92 -3.11
CA ALA A 92 -4.63 -19.35 -3.01
C ALA A 92 -4.15 -19.91 -1.66
N LEU A 93 -2.91 -19.61 -1.26
CA LEU A 93 -2.39 -19.99 0.05
C LEU A 93 -3.20 -19.37 1.18
N MET A 94 -3.51 -18.08 1.09
CA MET A 94 -4.26 -17.39 2.14
C MET A 94 -5.70 -17.93 2.27
N HIS A 95 -6.37 -18.28 1.16
CA HIS A 95 -7.67 -18.96 1.20
C HIS A 95 -7.58 -20.32 1.87
N ARG A 96 -6.57 -21.13 1.55
CA ARG A 96 -6.35 -22.43 2.21
C ARG A 96 -6.15 -22.26 3.72
N LEU A 97 -5.34 -21.27 4.12
CA LEU A 97 -5.11 -20.97 5.52
C LEU A 97 -6.41 -20.53 6.21
N LYS A 98 -7.18 -19.62 5.60
CA LYS A 98 -8.47 -19.15 6.13
C LYS A 98 -9.47 -20.29 6.28
N SER A 99 -9.56 -21.19 5.30
CA SER A 99 -10.45 -22.35 5.36
C SER A 99 -10.05 -23.36 6.44
N ALA A 100 -8.76 -23.53 6.73
CA ALA A 100 -8.30 -24.44 7.77
C ALA A 100 -8.61 -23.92 9.19
N PHE A 101 -8.46 -22.61 9.41
CA PHE A 101 -8.62 -22.00 10.74
C PHE A 101 -10.01 -21.39 11.01
N ASP A 102 -10.79 -21.10 9.97
CA ASP A 102 -12.14 -20.56 10.09
C ASP A 102 -13.04 -21.10 8.96
N PRO A 103 -13.38 -22.40 9.02
CA PRO A 103 -14.16 -23.08 7.99
C PRO A 103 -15.57 -22.50 7.82
N HIS A 104 -16.12 -21.89 8.87
CA HIS A 104 -17.46 -21.29 8.87
C HIS A 104 -17.44 -19.77 8.57
N ASN A 105 -16.26 -19.19 8.32
CA ASN A 105 -16.08 -17.78 7.98
C ASN A 105 -16.66 -16.79 9.01
N ILE A 106 -16.53 -17.10 10.30
CA ILE A 106 -17.06 -16.29 11.41
C ILE A 106 -16.13 -15.10 11.69
N PHE A 107 -14.82 -15.28 11.54
CA PHE A 107 -13.81 -14.27 11.85
C PHE A 107 -13.56 -13.33 10.67
N ALA A 108 -14.05 -12.09 10.82
CA ALA A 108 -13.81 -10.96 9.92
C ALA A 108 -14.14 -11.27 8.43
N PRO A 109 -15.42 -11.59 8.12
CA PRO A 109 -15.85 -11.93 6.78
C PRO A 109 -15.51 -10.80 5.78
N ALA A 110 -15.07 -11.19 4.59
CA ALA A 110 -14.71 -10.29 3.47
C ALA A 110 -13.63 -9.24 3.78
N ARG A 111 -12.87 -9.37 4.88
CA ARG A 111 -11.89 -8.35 5.28
C ARG A 111 -10.53 -8.45 4.58
N LEU A 112 -10.01 -9.66 4.40
CA LEU A 112 -8.62 -9.88 3.98
C LEU A 112 -8.49 -10.54 2.60
N LEU A 113 -9.51 -11.27 2.18
CA LEU A 113 -9.50 -12.05 0.95
C LEU A 113 -10.66 -11.59 0.07
N PRO A 114 -10.43 -11.41 -1.23
CA PRO A 114 -11.52 -11.27 -2.18
C PRO A 114 -12.41 -12.53 -2.15
N GLU A 115 -13.62 -12.42 -2.69
CA GLU A 115 -14.45 -13.59 -3.00
C GLU A 115 -13.65 -14.52 -3.94
N LYS A 116 -13.83 -15.84 -3.77
CA LYS A 116 -13.16 -16.84 -4.61
C LYS A 116 -13.62 -16.78 -6.06
#